data_AF-A0A7J7T7J6-F1
#
_entry.id   AF-A0A7J7T7J6-F1
#
_cell.length_a   1.000
_cell.length_b   1.000
_cell.length_c   1.000
_cell.angle_alpha   90.00
_cell.angle_beta   90.00
_cell.angle_gamma   90.00
#
_symmetry.space_group_name_H-M   'P 1'
#
loop_
_entity.id
_entity.type
_entity.pdbx_description
1 polymer ?
#
loop_
_entity_poly.entity_id
_entity_poly.type
_entity_poly.pdbx_seq_one_letter_code
_entity_poly.pdbx_strand_id
1 'polypeptide(L)'
;MEEMHQAAIAAKDPASSRQFSSQVSILSAMELIWNLCEILFIEVAPAGPLLLLLLDWVRLHVCEVDSVLADVLGSENPSKHENFWNLVTILVLQGRLDEARQMLSKEADASPTSAGMCRILGDLMRTMPVLSPGNTQTLTELELKWQHWHEECERHLQDGTFVSSPHLESLCKIMLGDEAALLEQKELLSNWYHFLVTRLLYSHPTVKPIDLHFYAQSSLDLFLGGESNPEPLDNILMAAFEFDIHQVIKECSIALSNWWFVAHLTDLLDHCKLLQSHNLYFGSNMREFLLLEYASGLFSHHSLWQLGVDYFDYCPELGRVSLELHIERIPLSTEQKALKVLRICEQRQMTEQVRSICKILAMKAVRNNRLGSALSWSIRAKDAAFATLVSDRFLRDYCERGCFSDLDLIDNLGPAMMLSDRLTFLGKYREFHRLYGDKRFVDAASLLLSLMTSQIAPRSFWMTLLTDALPLLEQKQVIFSAEQTYELLRCLEDLASRRPVHGEPDAQQLQDDDIETTKVEMLRLSLARNLARAIIKEGSLEGS
;
A
#
# COMPACT_ATOMS: atom_id res chain seq x y z
N MET A 1 1.12 -10.23 16.65
CA MET A 1 -0.08 -10.49 17.48
C MET A 1 0.10 -9.98 18.91
N GLU A 2 1.22 -10.30 19.57
CA GLU A 2 1.53 -9.86 20.96
C GLU A 2 1.47 -8.34 21.16
N GLU A 3 2.05 -7.54 20.27
CA GLU A 3 2.01 -6.08 20.37
C GLU A 3 0.57 -5.51 20.29
N MET A 4 -0.30 -6.13 19.48
CA MET A 4 -1.70 -5.74 19.39
C MET A 4 -2.51 -6.18 20.61
N HIS A 5 -2.18 -7.34 21.18
CA HIS A 5 -2.78 -7.80 22.43
C HIS A 5 -2.39 -6.87 23.59
N GLN A 6 -1.13 -6.47 23.67
CA GLN A 6 -0.65 -5.46 24.62
C GLN A 6 -1.31 -4.10 24.39
N ALA A 7 -1.51 -3.68 23.14
CA ALA A 7 -2.22 -2.44 22.81
C ALA A 7 -3.71 -2.49 23.19
N ALA A 8 -4.38 -3.64 23.05
CA ALA A 8 -5.77 -3.83 23.45
C ALA A 8 -5.96 -3.72 24.97
N ILE A 9 -4.99 -4.26 25.73
CA ILE A 9 -4.95 -4.20 27.21
C ILE A 9 -4.57 -2.79 27.69
N ALA A 10 -3.65 -2.11 27.00
CA ALA A 10 -3.18 -0.76 27.36
C ALA A 10 -4.13 0.37 26.94
N ALA A 11 -5.13 0.08 26.09
CA ALA A 11 -6.09 1.07 25.62
C ALA A 11 -6.97 1.60 26.77
N LYS A 12 -6.85 2.89 27.06
CA LYS A 12 -7.63 3.57 28.13
C LYS A 12 -9.10 3.81 27.76
N ASP A 13 -9.42 3.76 26.47
CA ASP A 13 -10.77 3.98 25.94
C ASP A 13 -11.42 2.63 25.56
N PRO A 14 -12.62 2.31 26.10
CA PRO A 14 -13.29 1.05 25.83
C PRO A 14 -13.68 0.84 24.36
N ALA A 15 -13.88 1.90 23.56
CA ALA A 15 -14.16 1.76 22.13
C ALA A 15 -12.90 1.30 21.36
N SER A 16 -11.76 1.92 21.66
CA SER A 16 -10.46 1.54 21.09
C SER A 16 -10.05 0.12 21.49
N SER A 17 -10.27 -0.28 22.75
CA SER A 17 -9.98 -1.64 23.22
C SER A 17 -10.82 -2.71 22.49
N ARG A 18 -12.13 -2.45 22.27
CA ARG A 18 -13.00 -3.34 21.47
C ARG A 18 -12.52 -3.48 20.03
N GLN A 19 -12.08 -2.38 19.41
CA GLN A 19 -11.56 -2.42 18.05
C GLN A 19 -10.28 -3.27 17.96
N PHE A 20 -9.33 -3.10 18.89
CA PHE A 20 -8.12 -3.91 18.90
C PHE A 20 -8.41 -5.39 19.18
N SER A 21 -9.34 -5.70 20.10
CA SER A 21 -9.76 -7.07 20.37
C SER A 21 -10.38 -7.74 19.12
N SER A 22 -11.24 -7.02 18.38
CA SER A 22 -11.78 -7.49 17.11
C SER A 22 -10.67 -7.76 16.07
N GLN A 23 -9.67 -6.89 15.96
CA GLN A 23 -8.54 -7.11 15.05
C GLN A 23 -7.68 -8.31 15.45
N VAL A 24 -7.46 -8.53 16.76
CA VAL A 24 -6.74 -9.72 17.27
C VAL A 24 -7.50 -10.99 16.92
N SER A 25 -8.83 -10.99 17.08
CA SER A 25 -9.69 -12.12 16.69
C SER A 25 -9.58 -12.43 15.19
N ILE A 26 -9.60 -11.41 14.32
CA ILE A 26 -9.42 -11.57 12.87
C ILE A 26 -8.03 -12.13 12.54
N LEU A 27 -6.97 -11.62 13.17
CA LEU A 27 -5.59 -12.11 12.94
C LEU A 27 -5.41 -13.55 13.41
N SER A 28 -6.02 -13.92 14.54
CA SER A 28 -6.02 -15.30 15.02
C SER A 28 -6.74 -16.24 14.04
N ALA A 29 -7.90 -15.82 13.53
CA ALA A 29 -8.62 -16.57 12.50
C ALA A 29 -7.80 -16.71 11.21
N MET A 30 -7.12 -15.64 10.78
CA MET A 30 -6.20 -15.70 9.62
C MET A 30 -5.08 -16.72 9.83
N GLU A 31 -4.42 -16.69 10.99
CA GLU A 31 -3.34 -17.63 11.30
C GLU A 31 -3.85 -19.08 11.35
N LEU A 32 -5.02 -19.30 11.97
CA LEU A 32 -5.70 -20.60 12.02
C LEU A 32 -5.96 -21.16 10.62
N ILE A 33 -6.54 -20.35 9.73
CA ILE A 33 -6.83 -20.75 8.34
C ILE A 33 -5.53 -20.99 7.57
N TRP A 34 -4.53 -20.13 7.73
CA TRP A 34 -3.25 -20.23 7.03
C TRP A 34 -2.52 -21.53 7.37
N ASN A 35 -2.40 -21.83 8.66
CA ASN A 35 -1.75 -23.05 9.13
C ASN A 35 -2.48 -24.31 8.64
N LEU A 36 -3.83 -24.28 8.64
CA LEU A 36 -4.61 -25.40 8.10
C LEU A 36 -4.37 -25.56 6.59
N CYS A 37 -4.34 -24.46 5.82
CA CYS A 37 -4.06 -24.49 4.40
C CYS A 37 -2.64 -25.01 4.10
N GLU A 38 -1.65 -24.66 4.93
CA GLU A 38 -0.29 -25.18 4.82
C GLU A 38 -0.26 -26.71 4.97
N ILE A 39 -0.91 -27.23 6.01
CA ILE A 39 -0.99 -28.68 6.27
C ILE A 39 -1.69 -29.43 5.13
N LEU A 40 -2.85 -28.92 4.69
CA LEU A 40 -3.71 -29.64 3.74
C LEU A 40 -3.26 -29.48 2.29
N PHE A 41 -2.84 -28.28 1.89
CA PHE A 41 -2.60 -27.96 0.48
C PHE A 41 -1.12 -27.90 0.10
N ILE A 42 -0.24 -27.46 1.01
CA ILE A 42 1.18 -27.20 0.70
C ILE A 42 2.05 -28.40 1.06
N GLU A 43 2.00 -28.85 2.32
CA GLU A 43 2.74 -30.03 2.77
C GLU A 43 2.16 -31.31 2.18
N VAL A 44 0.84 -31.34 1.94
CA VAL A 44 0.09 -32.49 1.44
C VAL A 44 0.39 -33.72 2.30
N ALA A 45 0.23 -33.55 3.62
CA ALA A 45 0.64 -34.54 4.60
C ALA A 45 -0.06 -35.89 4.35
N PRO A 46 0.69 -37.01 4.27
CA PRO A 46 0.10 -38.33 4.08
C PRO A 46 -0.65 -38.78 5.35
N ALA A 47 -1.45 -39.85 5.20
CA ALA A 47 -2.09 -40.50 6.33
C ALA A 47 -1.07 -40.87 7.42
N GLY A 48 -1.40 -40.61 8.67
CA GLY A 48 -0.48 -40.71 9.81
C GLY A 48 0.09 -39.36 10.24
N PRO A 49 1.13 -38.81 9.59
CA PRO A 49 1.67 -37.49 9.92
C PRO A 49 0.63 -36.37 9.92
N LEU A 50 -0.39 -36.46 9.06
CA LEU A 50 -1.52 -35.53 9.03
C LEU A 50 -2.15 -35.31 10.41
N LEU A 51 -2.40 -36.38 11.17
CA LEU A 51 -3.03 -36.28 12.49
C LEU A 51 -2.12 -35.54 13.49
N LEU A 52 -0.81 -35.76 13.42
CA LEU A 52 0.15 -35.06 14.28
C LEU A 52 0.16 -33.56 13.98
N LEU A 53 0.15 -33.19 12.70
CA LEU A 53 0.09 -31.79 12.27
C LEU A 53 -1.23 -31.14 12.69
N LEU A 54 -2.37 -31.85 12.60
CA LEU A 54 -3.66 -31.35 13.07
C LEU A 54 -3.70 -31.18 14.60
N LEU A 55 -3.05 -32.06 15.36
CA LEU A 55 -2.89 -31.90 16.80
C LEU A 55 -2.07 -30.66 17.14
N ASP A 56 -0.95 -30.47 16.46
CA ASP A 56 -0.10 -29.29 16.65
C ASP A 56 -0.84 -28.01 16.24
N TRP A 57 -1.61 -28.06 15.15
CA TRP A 57 -2.49 -26.97 14.74
C TRP A 57 -3.50 -26.58 15.84
N VAL A 58 -4.25 -27.54 16.40
CA VAL A 58 -5.19 -27.23 17.49
C VAL A 58 -4.47 -26.67 18.72
N ARG A 59 -3.31 -27.22 19.09
CA ARG A 59 -2.52 -26.75 20.23
C ARG A 59 -2.06 -25.30 20.08
N LEU A 60 -1.64 -24.91 18.87
CA LEU A 60 -1.21 -23.55 18.57
C LEU A 60 -2.34 -22.52 18.70
N HIS A 61 -3.59 -22.94 18.54
CA HIS A 61 -4.74 -22.04 18.54
C HIS A 61 -5.61 -22.12 19.82
N VAL A 62 -5.29 -23.04 20.74
CA VAL A 62 -5.91 -23.17 22.08
C VAL A 62 -4.87 -22.89 23.16
N CYS A 63 -4.44 -21.62 23.27
CA CYS A 63 -3.29 -21.18 24.07
C CYS A 63 -3.51 -21.07 25.60
N GLU A 64 -4.73 -21.29 26.11
CA GLU A 64 -5.02 -21.08 27.55
C GLU A 64 -4.53 -22.21 28.45
N VAL A 65 -4.10 -23.34 27.88
CA VAL A 65 -3.77 -24.55 28.66
C VAL A 65 -2.44 -24.42 29.41
N ASP A 66 -1.42 -23.81 28.78
CA ASP A 66 -0.10 -23.69 29.40
C ASP A 66 -0.08 -22.72 30.58
N SER A 67 -0.89 -21.67 30.54
CA SER A 67 -1.03 -20.73 31.66
C SER A 67 -1.75 -21.37 32.84
N VAL A 68 -2.83 -22.12 32.59
CA VAL A 68 -3.55 -22.88 33.61
C VAL A 68 -2.68 -24.00 34.18
N LEU A 69 -1.89 -24.68 33.35
CA LEU A 69 -0.91 -25.68 33.79
C LEU A 69 0.11 -25.07 34.75
N ALA A 70 0.69 -23.91 34.40
CA ALA A 70 1.63 -23.21 35.27
C ALA A 70 1.00 -22.79 36.60
N ASP A 71 -0.24 -22.32 36.59
CA ASP A 71 -1.00 -21.92 37.79
C ASP A 71 -1.27 -23.10 38.72
N VAL A 72 -1.81 -24.21 38.18
CA VAL A 72 -2.10 -25.44 38.95
C VAL A 72 -0.82 -26.02 39.55
N LEU A 73 0.27 -26.04 38.78
CA LEU A 73 1.58 -26.54 39.23
C LEU A 73 2.24 -25.63 40.28
N GLY A 74 1.96 -24.33 40.23
CA GLY A 74 2.43 -23.34 41.20
C GLY A 74 1.68 -23.36 42.53
N SER A 75 0.51 -24.01 42.59
CA SER A 75 -0.26 -24.15 43.82
C SER A 75 0.40 -25.07 44.84
N GLU A 76 0.16 -24.82 46.14
CA GLU A 76 0.74 -25.62 47.24
C GLU A 76 0.29 -27.10 47.21
N ASN A 77 -0.92 -27.37 46.69
CA ASN A 77 -1.46 -28.72 46.52
C ASN A 77 -2.18 -28.86 45.16
N PRO A 78 -1.45 -29.24 44.09
CA PRO A 78 -2.01 -29.32 42.75
C PRO A 78 -3.25 -30.21 42.63
N SER A 79 -3.27 -31.36 43.33
CA SER A 79 -4.40 -32.32 43.30
C SER A 79 -5.72 -31.79 43.87
N LYS A 80 -5.67 -30.74 44.69
CA LYS A 80 -6.86 -30.11 45.29
C LYS A 80 -7.27 -28.82 44.59
N HIS A 81 -6.55 -28.43 43.55
CA HIS A 81 -6.87 -27.23 42.79
C HIS A 81 -8.20 -27.39 42.04
N GLU A 82 -9.02 -26.34 41.99
CA GLU A 82 -10.36 -26.39 41.36
C GLU A 82 -10.28 -26.83 39.90
N ASN A 83 -9.27 -26.35 39.18
CA ASN A 83 -9.06 -26.66 37.76
C ASN A 83 -8.25 -27.94 37.50
N PHE A 84 -7.86 -28.72 38.52
CA PHE A 84 -6.96 -29.86 38.34
C PHE A 84 -7.51 -30.90 37.35
N TRP A 85 -8.72 -31.41 37.58
CA TRP A 85 -9.31 -32.44 36.73
C TRP A 85 -9.67 -31.90 35.34
N ASN A 86 -10.15 -30.65 35.24
CA ASN A 86 -10.40 -29.99 33.96
C ASN A 86 -9.12 -29.91 33.13
N LEU A 87 -8.00 -29.54 33.77
CA LEU A 87 -6.69 -29.50 33.12
C LEU A 87 -6.22 -30.89 32.67
N VAL A 88 -6.36 -31.93 33.50
CA VAL A 88 -6.01 -33.30 33.09
C VAL A 88 -6.85 -33.72 31.89
N THR A 89 -8.15 -33.45 31.90
CA THR A 89 -9.05 -33.72 30.78
C THR A 89 -8.61 -32.97 29.52
N ILE A 90 -8.33 -31.67 29.60
CA ILE A 90 -7.85 -30.87 28.46
C ILE A 90 -6.53 -31.44 27.90
N LEU A 91 -5.59 -31.83 28.76
CA LEU A 91 -4.33 -32.44 28.31
C LEU A 91 -4.56 -33.75 27.56
N VAL A 92 -5.53 -34.56 27.98
CA VAL A 92 -5.93 -35.78 27.25
C VAL A 92 -6.62 -35.44 25.93
N LEU A 93 -7.52 -34.45 25.90
CA LEU A 93 -8.19 -34.02 24.67
C LEU A 93 -7.18 -33.48 23.62
N GLN A 94 -6.15 -32.74 24.05
CA GLN A 94 -5.06 -32.26 23.20
C GLN A 94 -4.01 -33.34 22.84
N GLY A 95 -4.14 -34.56 23.37
CA GLY A 95 -3.17 -35.64 23.17
C GLY A 95 -1.82 -35.43 23.87
N ARG A 96 -1.72 -34.55 24.87
CA ARG A 96 -0.52 -34.32 25.72
C ARG A 96 -0.47 -35.34 26.87
N LEU A 97 -0.46 -36.62 26.49
CA LEU A 97 -0.61 -37.72 27.44
C LEU A 97 0.52 -37.83 28.46
N ASP A 98 1.74 -37.43 28.10
CA ASP A 98 2.87 -37.43 29.04
C ASP A 98 2.69 -36.43 30.18
N GLU A 99 2.08 -35.28 29.90
CA GLU A 99 1.79 -34.25 30.90
C GLU A 99 0.58 -34.63 31.73
N ALA A 100 -0.47 -35.17 31.10
CA ALA A 100 -1.61 -35.75 31.82
C ALA A 100 -1.14 -36.83 32.80
N ARG A 101 -0.23 -37.72 32.37
CA ARG A 101 0.38 -38.75 33.22
C ARG A 101 1.17 -38.16 34.39
N GLN A 102 1.93 -37.08 34.16
CA GLN A 102 2.63 -36.38 35.23
C GLN A 102 1.65 -35.80 36.25
N MET A 103 0.53 -35.23 35.81
CA MET A 103 -0.52 -34.73 36.70
C MET A 103 -1.17 -35.86 37.50
N LEU A 104 -1.52 -36.98 36.85
CA LEU A 104 -2.06 -38.17 37.52
C LEU A 104 -1.10 -38.77 38.56
N SER A 105 0.22 -38.67 38.34
CA SER A 105 1.20 -39.11 39.35
C SER A 105 1.13 -38.31 40.64
N LYS A 106 0.84 -37.00 40.56
CA LYS A 106 0.66 -36.14 41.73
C LYS A 106 -0.61 -36.47 42.51
N GLU A 107 -1.68 -36.84 41.81
CA GLU A 107 -2.92 -37.34 42.43
C GLU A 107 -2.68 -38.70 43.10
N ALA A 108 -1.90 -39.59 42.46
CA ALA A 108 -1.54 -40.87 43.05
C ALA A 108 -0.73 -40.74 44.35
N ASP A 109 0.12 -39.71 44.44
CA ASP A 109 0.89 -39.41 45.66
C ASP A 109 0.03 -38.78 46.75
N ALA A 110 -0.97 -37.97 46.37
CA ALA A 110 -1.87 -37.28 47.31
C ALA A 110 -2.98 -38.20 47.86
N SER A 111 -3.47 -39.14 47.06
CA SER A 111 -4.62 -40.00 47.37
C SER A 111 -4.28 -41.49 47.21
N PRO A 112 -4.01 -42.21 48.31
CA PRO A 112 -3.64 -43.63 48.26
C PRO A 112 -4.74 -44.54 47.69
N THR A 113 -6.00 -44.12 47.76
CA THR A 113 -7.16 -44.88 47.27
C THR A 113 -7.27 -44.83 45.73
N SER A 114 -6.90 -43.71 45.11
CA SER A 114 -6.87 -43.56 43.65
C SER A 114 -5.52 -43.92 43.03
N ALA A 115 -4.45 -44.05 43.84
CA ALA A 115 -3.09 -44.32 43.38
C ALA A 115 -2.94 -45.52 42.44
N GLY A 116 -3.62 -46.64 42.74
CA GLY A 116 -3.60 -47.83 41.87
C GLY A 116 -4.22 -47.57 40.50
N MET A 117 -5.40 -46.93 40.49
CA MET A 117 -6.12 -46.57 39.27
C MET A 117 -5.34 -45.54 38.42
N CYS A 118 -4.77 -44.51 39.05
CA CYS A 118 -3.96 -43.49 38.39
C CYS A 118 -2.71 -44.09 37.72
N ARG A 119 -2.08 -45.10 38.34
CA ARG A 119 -0.93 -45.80 37.73
C ARG A 119 -1.34 -46.60 36.50
N ILE A 120 -2.45 -47.34 36.57
CA ILE A 120 -2.98 -48.11 35.44
C ILE A 120 -3.30 -47.18 34.27
N LEU A 121 -4.05 -46.11 34.51
CA LEU A 121 -4.39 -45.15 33.46
C LEU A 121 -3.14 -44.43 32.92
N GLY A 122 -2.20 -44.09 33.79
CA GLY A 122 -0.91 -43.51 33.39
C GLY A 122 -0.04 -44.46 32.56
N ASP A 123 -0.10 -45.76 32.82
CA ASP A 123 0.58 -46.78 32.02
C ASP A 123 -0.08 -46.91 30.63
N LEU A 124 -1.42 -46.91 30.57
CA LEU A 124 -2.17 -46.90 29.30
C LEU A 124 -1.82 -45.66 28.46
N MET A 125 -1.74 -44.48 29.09
CA MET A 125 -1.32 -43.24 28.42
C MET A 125 0.09 -43.33 27.84
N ARG A 126 1.03 -43.93 28.58
CA ARG A 126 2.42 -44.11 28.13
C ARG A 126 2.54 -45.10 26.96
N THR A 127 1.69 -46.12 26.93
CA THR A 127 1.71 -47.16 25.88
C THR A 127 0.94 -46.78 24.63
N MET A 128 0.27 -45.61 24.60
CA MET A 128 -0.48 -45.17 23.43
C MET A 128 0.43 -45.13 22.19
N PRO A 129 0.06 -45.82 21.10
CA PRO A 129 0.86 -45.81 19.88
C PRO A 129 0.81 -44.45 19.18
N VAL A 130 1.99 -43.85 18.95
CA VAL A 130 2.15 -42.60 18.20
C VAL A 130 3.18 -42.81 17.09
N LEU A 131 2.94 -42.23 15.92
CA LEU A 131 3.90 -42.23 14.81
C LEU A 131 5.12 -41.38 15.18
N SER A 132 6.29 -42.02 15.22
CA SER A 132 7.56 -41.31 15.44
C SER A 132 8.19 -40.92 14.09
N PRO A 133 8.59 -39.66 13.86
CA PRO A 133 9.11 -39.15 12.57
C PRO A 133 10.39 -39.82 12.02
N GLY A 134 10.96 -40.81 12.69
CA GLY A 134 12.17 -41.53 12.27
C GLY A 134 12.04 -43.06 12.25
N ASN A 135 10.86 -43.61 12.56
CA ASN A 135 10.64 -45.06 12.57
C ASN A 135 10.08 -45.52 11.23
N THR A 136 10.58 -46.65 10.71
CA THR A 136 10.06 -47.33 9.51
C THR A 136 8.72 -48.06 9.75
N GLN A 137 7.94 -47.64 10.74
CA GLN A 137 6.71 -48.30 11.11
C GLN A 137 5.67 -48.08 10.01
N THR A 138 5.04 -49.17 9.55
CA THR A 138 3.98 -49.07 8.56
C THR A 138 2.67 -48.60 9.20
N LEU A 139 1.77 -47.97 8.44
CA LEU A 139 0.45 -47.57 8.96
C LEU A 139 -0.35 -48.77 9.48
N THR A 140 -0.21 -49.94 8.86
CA THR A 140 -0.86 -51.18 9.32
C THR A 140 -0.31 -51.63 10.68
N GLU A 141 1.00 -51.53 10.90
CA GLU A 141 1.59 -51.84 12.20
C GLU A 141 1.16 -50.86 13.29
N LEU A 142 0.98 -49.58 12.95
CA LEU A 142 0.42 -48.60 13.88
C LEU A 142 -1.02 -48.98 14.25
N GLU A 143 -1.86 -49.21 13.24
CA GLU A 143 -3.27 -49.56 13.42
C GLU A 143 -3.43 -50.81 14.30
N LEU A 144 -2.63 -51.86 14.07
CA LEU A 144 -2.67 -53.07 14.90
C LEU A 144 -2.27 -52.82 16.35
N LYS A 145 -1.22 -52.03 16.60
CA LYS A 145 -0.83 -51.66 17.97
C LYS A 145 -1.89 -50.80 18.63
N TRP A 146 -2.51 -49.90 17.87
CA TRP A 146 -3.55 -49.02 18.36
C TRP A 146 -4.81 -49.79 18.73
N GLN A 147 -5.25 -50.74 17.89
CA GLN A 147 -6.36 -51.65 18.19
C GLN A 147 -6.09 -52.46 19.45
N HIS A 148 -4.88 -53.01 19.60
CA HIS A 148 -4.52 -53.74 20.81
C HIS A 148 -4.57 -52.86 22.07
N TRP A 149 -4.03 -51.65 21.99
CA TRP A 149 -4.10 -50.67 23.08
C TRP A 149 -5.54 -50.26 23.41
N HIS A 150 -6.39 -50.10 22.40
CA HIS A 150 -7.81 -49.78 22.54
C HIS A 150 -8.57 -50.91 23.25
N GLU A 151 -8.33 -52.17 22.87
CA GLU A 151 -8.85 -53.36 23.56
C GLU A 151 -8.42 -53.46 25.03
N GLU A 152 -7.18 -53.05 25.35
CA GLU A 152 -6.71 -53.01 26.75
C GLU A 152 -7.44 -51.93 27.57
N CYS A 153 -7.63 -50.74 26.99
CA CYS A 153 -8.43 -49.69 27.61
C CYS A 153 -9.88 -50.16 27.85
N GLU A 154 -10.48 -50.85 26.88
CA GLU A 154 -11.84 -51.35 26.96
C GLU A 154 -11.97 -52.41 28.06
N ARG A 155 -11.02 -53.34 28.14
CA ARG A 155 -10.97 -54.38 29.17
C ARG A 155 -10.94 -53.77 30.58
N HIS A 156 -10.10 -52.75 30.80
CA HIS A 156 -10.03 -52.08 32.10
C HIS A 156 -11.33 -51.39 32.50
N LEU A 157 -12.07 -50.86 31.53
CA LEU A 157 -13.38 -50.27 31.75
C LEU A 157 -14.44 -51.34 32.06
N GLN A 158 -14.47 -52.44 31.31
CA GLN A 158 -15.40 -53.57 31.51
C GLN A 158 -15.17 -54.28 32.86
N ASP A 159 -13.92 -54.40 33.29
CA ASP A 159 -13.53 -54.98 34.59
C ASP A 159 -13.92 -54.07 35.77
N GLY A 160 -14.43 -52.86 35.51
CA GLY A 160 -14.82 -51.91 36.55
C GLY A 160 -13.63 -51.33 37.32
N THR A 161 -12.44 -51.30 36.72
CA THR A 161 -11.19 -50.86 37.37
C THR A 161 -11.32 -49.44 37.93
N PHE A 162 -12.08 -48.57 37.27
CA PHE A 162 -12.20 -47.14 37.58
C PHE A 162 -13.48 -46.74 38.32
N VAL A 163 -14.35 -47.68 38.70
CA VAL A 163 -15.68 -47.39 39.30
C VAL A 163 -15.59 -46.52 40.57
N SER A 164 -14.46 -46.56 41.28
CA SER A 164 -14.23 -45.76 42.49
C SER A 164 -13.90 -44.29 42.21
N SER A 165 -13.61 -43.90 40.96
CA SER A 165 -13.31 -42.53 40.57
C SER A 165 -13.98 -42.18 39.22
N PRO A 166 -15.06 -41.39 39.23
CA PRO A 166 -15.79 -41.05 37.99
C PRO A 166 -14.93 -40.25 37.01
N HIS A 167 -13.97 -39.47 37.51
CA HIS A 167 -13.05 -38.70 36.67
C HIS A 167 -12.11 -39.61 35.88
N LEU A 168 -11.54 -40.65 36.51
CA LEU A 168 -10.67 -41.61 35.82
C LEU A 168 -11.44 -42.48 34.84
N GLU A 169 -12.67 -42.84 35.19
CA GLU A 169 -13.57 -43.55 34.28
C GLU A 169 -13.91 -42.70 33.05
N SER A 170 -14.22 -41.42 33.24
CA SER A 170 -14.46 -40.46 32.15
C SER A 170 -13.22 -40.30 31.25
N LEU A 171 -12.02 -40.16 31.82
CA LEU A 171 -10.78 -40.11 31.04
C LEU A 171 -10.54 -41.39 30.22
N CYS A 172 -10.83 -42.56 30.78
CA CYS A 172 -10.74 -43.82 30.05
C CYS A 172 -11.76 -43.90 28.90
N LYS A 173 -13.00 -43.43 29.12
CA LYS A 173 -14.03 -43.34 28.06
C LYS A 173 -13.61 -42.38 26.93
N ILE A 174 -13.00 -41.25 27.27
CA ILE A 174 -12.40 -40.31 26.31
C ILE A 174 -11.30 -40.98 25.48
N MET A 175 -10.38 -41.71 26.12
CA MET A 175 -9.30 -42.44 25.43
C MET A 175 -9.81 -43.56 24.52
N LEU A 176 -10.99 -44.11 24.80
CA LEU A 176 -11.69 -45.07 23.94
C LEU A 176 -12.43 -44.41 22.77
N GLY A 177 -12.49 -43.08 22.73
CA GLY A 177 -13.21 -42.35 21.69
C GLY A 177 -14.74 -42.43 21.84
N ASP A 178 -15.25 -42.62 23.06
CA ASP A 178 -16.70 -42.58 23.32
C ASP A 178 -17.24 -41.18 22.99
N GLU A 179 -18.05 -41.10 21.93
CA GLU A 179 -18.60 -39.83 21.43
C GLU A 179 -19.45 -39.12 22.50
N ALA A 180 -20.17 -39.85 23.34
CA ALA A 180 -20.98 -39.27 24.41
C ALA A 180 -20.07 -38.63 25.47
N ALA A 181 -19.02 -39.32 25.90
CA ALA A 181 -18.06 -38.82 26.88
C ALA A 181 -17.28 -37.60 26.34
N LEU A 182 -16.96 -37.57 25.06
CA LEU A 182 -16.33 -36.40 24.42
C LEU A 182 -17.28 -35.20 24.37
N LEU A 183 -18.56 -35.41 24.03
CA LEU A 183 -19.57 -34.35 23.99
C LEU A 183 -19.92 -33.79 25.38
N GLU A 184 -19.81 -34.59 26.44
CA GLU A 184 -19.89 -34.10 27.83
C GLU A 184 -18.83 -33.05 28.14
N GLN A 185 -17.67 -33.09 27.47
CA GLN A 185 -16.56 -32.14 27.64
C GLN A 185 -16.57 -30.98 26.63
N LYS A 186 -17.74 -30.70 26.02
CA LYS A 186 -17.90 -29.64 25.00
C LYS A 186 -17.37 -28.27 25.43
N GLU A 187 -17.57 -27.88 26.69
CA GLU A 187 -17.08 -26.61 27.23
C GLU A 187 -15.55 -26.53 27.24
N LEU A 188 -14.87 -27.64 27.57
CA LEU A 188 -13.41 -27.72 27.62
C LEU A 188 -12.78 -27.77 26.23
N LEU A 189 -13.47 -28.34 25.24
CA LEU A 189 -13.02 -28.36 23.85
C LEU A 189 -13.13 -26.99 23.20
N SER A 190 -14.10 -26.18 23.64
CA SER A 190 -14.48 -24.85 23.14
C SER A 190 -15.00 -24.83 21.70
N ASN A 191 -14.34 -25.52 20.77
CA ASN A 191 -14.61 -25.47 19.33
C ASN A 191 -14.74 -26.87 18.71
N TRP A 192 -15.52 -26.98 17.62
CA TRP A 192 -15.81 -28.25 16.96
C TRP A 192 -14.58 -28.88 16.27
N TYR A 193 -13.61 -28.09 15.83
CA TYR A 193 -12.40 -28.61 15.19
C TYR A 193 -11.43 -29.23 16.22
N HIS A 194 -11.45 -28.77 17.48
CA HIS A 194 -10.74 -29.45 18.57
C HIS A 194 -11.40 -30.81 18.86
N PHE A 195 -12.75 -30.85 18.87
CA PHE A 195 -13.51 -32.10 18.96
C PHE A 195 -13.18 -33.06 17.80
N LEU A 196 -13.15 -32.57 16.56
CA LEU A 196 -12.75 -33.34 15.37
C LEU A 196 -11.38 -33.99 15.57
N VAL A 197 -10.35 -33.21 15.90
CA VAL A 197 -8.98 -33.73 16.03
C VAL A 197 -8.87 -34.74 17.18
N THR A 198 -9.58 -34.51 18.28
CA THR A 198 -9.66 -35.45 19.41
C THR A 198 -10.31 -36.76 19.00
N ARG A 199 -11.42 -36.70 18.26
CA ARG A 199 -12.11 -37.87 17.72
C ARG A 199 -11.25 -38.66 16.75
N LEU A 200 -10.50 -37.97 15.88
CA LEU A 200 -9.53 -38.62 15.00
C LEU A 200 -8.42 -39.34 15.80
N LEU A 201 -7.92 -38.72 16.87
CA LEU A 201 -6.88 -39.30 17.73
C LEU A 201 -7.32 -40.60 18.42
N TYR A 202 -8.54 -40.64 18.95
CA TYR A 202 -9.06 -41.78 19.74
C TYR A 202 -10.00 -42.72 18.99
N SER A 203 -10.29 -42.47 17.72
CA SER A 203 -11.14 -43.37 16.92
C SER A 203 -10.54 -43.74 15.56
N HIS A 204 -9.73 -42.86 14.95
CA HIS A 204 -9.26 -43.03 13.57
C HIS A 204 -7.81 -42.54 13.36
N PRO A 205 -6.80 -43.22 13.96
CA PRO A 205 -5.41 -42.76 13.97
C PRO A 205 -4.75 -42.76 12.57
N THR A 206 -5.26 -43.54 11.62
CA THR A 206 -4.76 -43.62 10.24
C THR A 206 -5.66 -42.94 9.22
N VAL A 207 -6.40 -41.89 9.62
CA VAL A 207 -7.28 -41.13 8.72
C VAL A 207 -6.54 -40.67 7.47
N LYS A 208 -7.21 -40.81 6.31
CA LYS A 208 -6.70 -40.34 5.03
C LYS A 208 -7.22 -38.93 4.74
N PRO A 209 -6.44 -38.08 4.05
CA PRO A 209 -6.90 -36.74 3.66
C PRO A 209 -8.28 -36.74 2.97
N ILE A 210 -8.52 -37.68 2.05
CA ILE A 210 -9.78 -37.77 1.29
C ILE A 210 -11.03 -38.02 2.14
N ASP A 211 -10.86 -38.64 3.31
CA ASP A 211 -11.98 -39.00 4.20
C ASP A 211 -12.21 -37.91 5.27
N LEU A 212 -11.31 -36.93 5.36
CA LEU A 212 -11.30 -35.92 6.42
C LEU A 212 -12.56 -35.05 6.44
N HIS A 213 -13.09 -34.70 5.26
CA HIS A 213 -14.35 -33.97 5.12
C HIS A 213 -15.53 -34.68 5.83
N PHE A 214 -15.64 -36.01 5.68
CA PHE A 214 -16.74 -36.76 6.29
C PHE A 214 -16.69 -36.67 7.82
N TYR A 215 -15.50 -36.81 8.39
CA TYR A 215 -15.30 -36.67 9.83
C TYR A 215 -15.52 -35.23 10.31
N ALA A 216 -15.08 -34.24 9.52
CA ALA A 216 -15.28 -32.82 9.83
C ALA A 216 -16.75 -32.46 9.87
N GLN A 217 -17.53 -32.84 8.84
CA GLN A 217 -18.97 -32.59 8.77
C GLN A 217 -19.70 -33.27 9.93
N SER A 218 -19.44 -34.56 10.17
CA SER A 218 -20.03 -35.30 11.28
C SER A 218 -19.69 -34.66 12.63
N SER A 219 -18.47 -34.15 12.81
CA SER A 219 -18.03 -33.51 14.05
C SER A 219 -18.68 -32.14 14.26
N LEU A 220 -18.84 -31.36 13.19
CA LEU A 220 -19.56 -30.09 13.21
C LEU A 220 -21.03 -30.29 13.60
N ASP A 221 -21.71 -31.27 12.96
CA ASP A 221 -23.13 -31.56 13.21
C ASP A 221 -23.37 -32.01 14.66
N LEU A 222 -22.52 -32.90 15.18
CA LEU A 222 -22.58 -33.37 16.57
C LEU A 222 -22.29 -32.24 17.56
N PHE A 223 -21.29 -31.40 17.28
CA PHE A 223 -20.89 -30.34 18.19
C PHE A 223 -21.90 -29.19 18.23
N LEU A 224 -22.44 -28.75 17.09
CA LEU A 224 -23.42 -27.67 17.03
C LEU A 224 -24.85 -28.11 17.36
N GLY A 225 -25.12 -29.42 17.39
CA GLY A 225 -26.42 -29.97 17.77
C GLY A 225 -27.55 -29.61 16.80
N GLY A 226 -27.22 -29.24 15.56
CA GLY A 226 -28.18 -28.90 14.49
C GLY A 226 -28.98 -27.60 14.66
N GLU A 227 -28.93 -26.92 15.81
CA GLU A 227 -29.71 -25.70 16.08
C GLU A 227 -28.92 -24.41 15.86
N SER A 228 -27.59 -24.47 15.91
CA SER A 228 -26.71 -23.31 15.70
C SER A 228 -26.21 -23.24 14.27
N ASN A 229 -26.33 -22.07 13.63
CA ASN A 229 -25.76 -21.86 12.31
C ASN A 229 -24.23 -21.78 12.41
N PRO A 230 -23.48 -22.42 11.48
CA PRO A 230 -22.03 -22.32 11.44
C PRO A 230 -21.58 -20.87 11.23
N GLU A 231 -20.53 -20.48 11.94
CA GLU A 231 -19.91 -19.17 11.78
C GLU A 231 -19.18 -19.07 10.42
N PRO A 232 -18.88 -17.85 9.92
CA PRO A 232 -18.12 -17.70 8.68
C PRO A 232 -16.78 -18.44 8.69
N LEU A 233 -16.12 -18.51 9.85
CA LEU A 233 -14.89 -19.27 10.03
C LEU A 233 -15.12 -20.77 9.83
N ASP A 234 -16.20 -21.33 10.35
CA ASP A 234 -16.53 -22.75 10.23
C ASP A 234 -16.71 -23.13 8.75
N ASN A 235 -17.38 -22.27 7.98
CA ASN A 235 -17.55 -22.49 6.54
C ASN A 235 -16.20 -22.49 5.79
N ILE A 236 -15.24 -21.65 6.20
CA ILE A 236 -13.89 -21.64 5.62
C ILE A 236 -13.14 -22.93 5.96
N LEU A 237 -13.17 -23.34 7.23
CA LEU A 237 -12.49 -24.57 7.68
C LEU A 237 -13.10 -25.81 7.02
N MET A 238 -14.43 -25.86 6.90
CA MET A 238 -15.13 -26.94 6.18
C MET A 238 -14.74 -27.00 4.71
N ALA A 239 -14.69 -25.86 4.01
CA ALA A 239 -14.21 -25.80 2.63
C ALA A 239 -12.76 -26.28 2.49
N ALA A 240 -11.91 -25.98 3.48
CA ALA A 240 -10.53 -26.47 3.52
C ALA A 240 -10.48 -28.00 3.69
N PHE A 241 -11.29 -28.58 4.58
CA PHE A 241 -11.40 -30.03 4.76
C PHE A 241 -12.03 -30.76 3.56
N GLU A 242 -12.86 -30.07 2.77
CA GLU A 242 -13.39 -30.53 1.46
C GLU A 242 -12.36 -30.46 0.33
N PHE A 243 -11.19 -29.87 0.58
CA PHE A 243 -10.18 -29.56 -0.41
C PHE A 243 -10.67 -28.61 -1.54
N ASP A 244 -11.70 -27.79 -1.28
CA ASP A 244 -12.18 -26.78 -2.21
C ASP A 244 -11.48 -25.43 -1.98
N ILE A 245 -10.33 -25.28 -2.62
CA ILE A 245 -9.50 -24.06 -2.56
C ILE A 245 -10.29 -22.81 -3.02
N HIS A 246 -11.15 -22.94 -4.03
CA HIS A 246 -11.88 -21.80 -4.58
C HIS A 246 -12.91 -21.28 -3.58
N GLN A 247 -13.59 -22.19 -2.89
CA GLN A 247 -14.53 -21.84 -1.84
C GLN A 247 -13.82 -21.24 -0.62
N VAL A 248 -12.65 -21.75 -0.21
CA VAL A 248 -11.80 -21.14 0.84
C VAL A 248 -11.48 -19.68 0.51
N ILE A 249 -10.98 -19.41 -0.71
CA ILE A 249 -10.62 -18.06 -1.17
C ILE A 249 -11.83 -17.12 -1.14
N LYS A 250 -12.98 -17.60 -1.63
CA LYS A 250 -14.22 -16.82 -1.68
C LYS A 250 -14.74 -16.47 -0.29
N GLU A 251 -14.86 -17.46 0.61
CA GLU A 251 -15.36 -17.23 1.97
C GLU A 251 -14.39 -16.36 2.78
N CYS A 252 -13.08 -16.53 2.62
CA CYS A 252 -12.08 -15.64 3.22
C CYS A 252 -12.24 -14.19 2.74
N SER A 253 -12.56 -13.97 1.46
CA SER A 253 -12.80 -12.62 0.90
C SER A 253 -13.99 -11.93 1.54
N ILE A 254 -15.02 -12.68 1.90
CA ILE A 254 -16.25 -12.17 2.51
C ILE A 254 -16.06 -11.96 4.02
N ALA A 255 -15.52 -12.97 4.71
CA ALA A 255 -15.46 -13.01 6.16
C ALA A 255 -14.40 -12.08 6.75
N LEU A 256 -13.19 -12.05 6.16
CA LEU A 256 -12.05 -11.33 6.75
C LEU A 256 -12.04 -9.84 6.38
N SER A 257 -12.82 -9.43 5.37
CA SER A 257 -12.89 -8.04 4.85
C SER A 257 -11.53 -7.42 4.51
N ASN A 258 -10.47 -8.22 4.40
CA ASN A 258 -9.10 -7.79 4.15
C ASN A 258 -8.55 -8.54 2.93
N TRP A 259 -8.28 -7.80 1.86
CA TRP A 259 -7.71 -8.32 0.62
C TRP A 259 -6.28 -8.84 0.80
N TRP A 260 -5.55 -8.44 1.85
CA TRP A 260 -4.19 -8.91 2.09
C TRP A 260 -4.12 -10.43 2.18
N PHE A 261 -4.93 -11.04 3.04
CA PHE A 261 -4.88 -12.49 3.29
C PHE A 261 -5.18 -13.27 2.02
N VAL A 262 -6.28 -12.92 1.35
CA VAL A 262 -6.72 -13.64 0.15
C VAL A 262 -5.74 -13.44 -1.00
N ALA A 263 -5.20 -12.23 -1.19
CA ALA A 263 -4.20 -11.97 -2.23
C ALA A 263 -2.94 -12.81 -2.02
N HIS A 264 -2.41 -12.88 -0.79
CA HIS A 264 -1.17 -13.60 -0.50
C HIS A 264 -1.36 -15.11 -0.42
N LEU A 265 -2.47 -15.59 0.13
CA LEU A 265 -2.79 -17.02 0.15
C LEU A 265 -2.97 -17.53 -1.28
N THR A 266 -3.73 -16.80 -2.11
CA THR A 266 -3.91 -17.17 -3.52
C THR A 266 -2.60 -17.11 -4.30
N ASP A 267 -1.77 -16.09 -4.05
CA ASP A 267 -0.44 -15.98 -4.65
C ASP A 267 0.45 -17.19 -4.31
N LEU A 268 0.48 -17.60 -3.04
CA LEU A 268 1.22 -18.77 -2.58
C LEU A 268 0.71 -20.06 -3.22
N LEU A 269 -0.62 -20.27 -3.25
CA LEU A 269 -1.24 -21.45 -3.83
C LEU A 269 -1.03 -21.54 -5.36
N ASP A 270 -0.99 -20.40 -6.05
CA ASP A 270 -0.63 -20.32 -7.47
C ASP A 270 0.84 -20.70 -7.69
N HIS A 271 1.75 -20.22 -6.82
CA HIS A 271 3.16 -20.61 -6.83
C HIS A 271 3.37 -22.10 -6.55
N CYS A 272 2.51 -22.71 -5.73
CA CYS A 272 2.43 -24.16 -5.52
C CYS A 272 1.81 -24.92 -6.71
N LYS A 273 1.32 -24.22 -7.75
CA LYS A 273 0.64 -24.77 -8.94
C LYS A 273 -0.65 -25.54 -8.64
N LEU A 274 -1.31 -25.18 -7.53
CA LEU A 274 -2.56 -25.80 -7.11
C LEU A 274 -3.77 -25.16 -7.78
N LEU A 275 -3.63 -23.91 -8.22
CA LEU A 275 -4.65 -23.17 -8.94
C LEU A 275 -4.49 -23.39 -10.45
N GLN A 276 -5.60 -23.74 -11.12
CA GLN A 276 -5.62 -23.80 -12.58
C GLN A 276 -5.79 -22.37 -13.12
N SER A 277 -4.92 -21.97 -14.06
CA SER A 277 -4.97 -20.67 -14.72
C SER A 277 -6.15 -20.60 -15.71
N HIS A 278 -7.37 -20.50 -15.20
CA HIS A 278 -8.53 -20.16 -16.00
C HIS A 278 -8.71 -18.65 -15.97
N ASN A 279 -8.71 -18.03 -17.15
CA ASN A 279 -9.04 -16.62 -17.27
C ASN A 279 -10.52 -16.45 -16.91
N LEU A 280 -10.79 -15.55 -15.98
CA LEU A 280 -12.14 -15.13 -15.65
C LEU A 280 -12.73 -14.38 -16.86
N TYR A 281 -14.06 -14.27 -16.92
CA TYR A 281 -14.75 -13.64 -18.05
C TYR A 281 -14.28 -12.21 -18.38
N PHE A 282 -13.60 -11.56 -17.43
CA PHE A 282 -13.05 -10.21 -17.53
C PHE A 282 -11.55 -10.17 -17.90
N GLY A 283 -10.96 -11.29 -18.33
CA GLY A 283 -9.63 -11.32 -18.97
C GLY A 283 -8.44 -11.45 -18.03
N SER A 284 -8.64 -11.55 -16.72
CA SER A 284 -7.60 -11.78 -15.71
C SER A 284 -7.77 -13.15 -15.06
N ASN A 285 -6.68 -13.75 -14.58
CA ASN A 285 -6.77 -14.91 -13.69
C ASN A 285 -7.20 -14.47 -12.27
N MET A 286 -7.61 -15.42 -11.42
CA MET A 286 -8.06 -15.16 -10.04
C MET A 286 -6.97 -14.50 -9.18
N ARG A 287 -5.72 -14.97 -9.32
CA ARG A 287 -4.57 -14.42 -8.59
C ARG A 287 -4.40 -12.93 -8.88
N GLU A 288 -4.34 -12.57 -10.15
CA GLU A 288 -4.15 -11.20 -10.59
C GLU A 288 -5.33 -10.32 -10.17
N PHE A 289 -6.58 -10.81 -10.26
CA PHE A 289 -7.74 -10.07 -9.76
C PHE A 289 -7.59 -9.69 -8.28
N LEU A 290 -7.25 -10.65 -7.42
CA LEU A 290 -7.11 -10.40 -5.98
C LEU A 290 -5.91 -9.50 -5.64
N LEU A 291 -4.80 -9.65 -6.37
CA LEU A 291 -3.64 -8.75 -6.23
C LEU A 291 -3.98 -7.31 -6.65
N LEU A 292 -4.77 -7.12 -7.71
CA LEU A 292 -5.23 -5.80 -8.16
C LEU A 292 -6.14 -5.13 -7.13
N GLU A 293 -7.08 -5.87 -6.54
CA GLU A 293 -7.96 -5.35 -5.49
C GLU A 293 -7.16 -4.96 -4.23
N TYR A 294 -6.20 -5.80 -3.82
CA TYR A 294 -5.31 -5.48 -2.70
C TYR A 294 -4.46 -4.24 -2.99
N ALA A 295 -3.81 -4.17 -4.16
CA ALA A 295 -3.02 -3.02 -4.58
C ALA A 295 -3.86 -1.73 -4.63
N SER A 296 -5.08 -1.79 -5.16
CA SER A 296 -6.02 -0.67 -5.19
C SER A 296 -6.38 -0.20 -3.77
N GLY A 297 -6.55 -1.14 -2.83
CA GLY A 297 -6.69 -0.83 -1.40
C GLY A 297 -5.49 -0.07 -0.83
N LEU A 298 -4.26 -0.47 -1.16
CA LEU A 298 -3.03 0.21 -0.72
C LEU A 298 -2.93 1.66 -1.23
N PHE A 299 -3.42 1.93 -2.43
CA PHE A 299 -3.44 3.29 -3.01
C PHE A 299 -4.35 4.25 -2.26
N SER A 300 -5.35 3.75 -1.55
CA SER A 300 -6.22 4.57 -0.70
C SER A 300 -5.47 5.11 0.53
N HIS A 301 -4.38 4.46 0.94
CA HIS A 301 -3.59 4.89 2.10
C HIS A 301 -2.45 5.85 1.71
N HIS A 302 -2.25 6.88 2.54
CA HIS A 302 -1.34 7.99 2.22
C HIS A 302 0.15 7.60 2.11
N SER A 303 0.58 6.54 2.81
CA SER A 303 1.97 6.06 2.85
C SER A 303 2.22 4.77 2.07
N LEU A 304 1.19 3.95 1.82
CA LEU A 304 1.36 2.60 1.27
C LEU A 304 1.24 2.53 -0.26
N TRP A 305 0.82 3.62 -0.91
CA TRP A 305 0.70 3.67 -2.37
C TRP A 305 1.99 3.27 -3.11
N GLN A 306 3.19 3.50 -2.55
CA GLN A 306 4.45 3.07 -3.16
C GLN A 306 4.55 1.56 -3.24
N LEU A 307 4.18 0.86 -2.17
CA LEU A 307 4.11 -0.58 -2.15
C LEU A 307 3.04 -1.08 -3.15
N GLY A 308 1.91 -0.39 -3.23
CA GLY A 308 0.87 -0.71 -4.22
C GLY A 308 1.37 -0.64 -5.67
N VAL A 309 2.29 0.29 -6.00
CA VAL A 309 2.90 0.36 -7.33
C VAL A 309 3.67 -0.94 -7.63
N ASP A 310 4.43 -1.43 -6.66
CA ASP A 310 5.22 -2.65 -6.84
C ASP A 310 4.27 -3.85 -7.07
N TYR A 311 3.16 -3.97 -6.34
CA TYR A 311 2.15 -5.00 -6.62
C TYR A 311 1.59 -4.92 -8.04
N PHE A 312 1.30 -3.73 -8.56
CA PHE A 312 0.82 -3.58 -9.93
C PHE A 312 1.86 -4.03 -10.97
N ASP A 313 3.16 -3.87 -10.71
CA ASP A 313 4.21 -4.33 -11.61
C ASP A 313 4.30 -5.86 -11.71
N TYR A 314 3.88 -6.58 -10.66
CA TYR A 314 3.82 -8.05 -10.64
C TYR A 314 2.53 -8.63 -11.23
N CYS A 315 1.59 -7.78 -11.69
CA CYS A 315 0.38 -8.19 -12.40
C CYS A 315 0.59 -8.15 -13.92
N PRO A 316 0.53 -9.29 -14.63
CA PRO A 316 0.97 -9.40 -16.03
C PRO A 316 0.03 -8.76 -17.07
N GLU A 317 -1.29 -8.85 -16.90
CA GLU A 317 -2.27 -8.46 -17.93
C GLU A 317 -2.80 -7.03 -17.70
N LEU A 318 -3.32 -6.77 -16.50
CA LEU A 318 -4.06 -5.55 -16.15
C LEU A 318 -3.28 -4.64 -15.18
N GLY A 319 -2.11 -5.05 -14.72
CA GLY A 319 -1.28 -4.30 -13.76
C GLY A 319 -0.95 -2.88 -14.24
N ARG A 320 -0.42 -2.77 -15.47
CA ARG A 320 -0.04 -1.48 -16.06
C ARG A 320 -1.21 -0.53 -16.23
N VAL A 321 -2.31 -1.01 -16.81
CA VAL A 321 -3.51 -0.18 -17.06
C VAL A 321 -4.10 0.29 -15.73
N SER A 322 -4.14 -0.58 -14.73
CA SER A 322 -4.60 -0.24 -13.38
C SER A 322 -3.70 0.80 -12.71
N LEU A 323 -2.38 0.67 -12.82
CA LEU A 323 -1.42 1.64 -12.29
C LEU A 323 -1.59 3.02 -12.95
N GLU A 324 -1.77 3.05 -14.28
CA GLU A 324 -2.00 4.29 -15.03
C GLU A 324 -3.24 5.06 -14.53
N LEU A 325 -4.32 4.35 -14.14
CA LEU A 325 -5.53 4.96 -13.60
C LEU A 325 -5.39 5.42 -12.15
N HIS A 326 -4.64 4.69 -11.32
CA HIS A 326 -4.51 4.98 -9.89
C HIS A 326 -3.47 6.07 -9.61
N ILE A 327 -2.39 6.13 -10.40
CA ILE A 327 -1.30 7.07 -10.14
C ILE A 327 -1.74 8.54 -10.24
N GLU A 328 -2.67 8.85 -11.14
CA GLU A 328 -3.20 10.21 -11.32
C GLU A 328 -4.08 10.66 -10.16
N ARG A 329 -4.64 9.72 -9.39
CA ARG A 329 -5.53 10.01 -8.26
C ARG A 329 -4.77 10.28 -6.97
N ILE A 330 -3.44 10.07 -6.94
CA ILE A 330 -2.64 10.28 -5.74
C ILE A 330 -2.70 11.76 -5.33
N PRO A 331 -3.09 12.08 -4.08
CA PRO A 331 -3.10 13.45 -3.62
C PRO A 331 -1.67 14.02 -3.53
N LEU A 332 -1.38 15.00 -4.39
CA LEU A 332 -0.11 15.71 -4.49
C LEU A 332 -0.07 16.91 -3.52
N SER A 333 0.02 16.60 -2.22
CA SER A 333 0.07 17.62 -1.16
C SER A 333 1.38 18.39 -1.14
N THR A 334 2.52 17.71 -1.36
CA THR A 334 3.86 18.29 -1.32
C THR A 334 4.61 18.11 -2.64
N GLU A 335 5.56 19.00 -2.92
CA GLU A 335 6.42 18.94 -4.10
C GLU A 335 7.33 17.70 -4.10
N GLN A 336 7.83 17.30 -2.93
CA GLN A 336 8.61 16.07 -2.77
C GLN A 336 7.79 14.84 -3.18
N LYS A 337 6.51 14.76 -2.78
CA LYS A 337 5.64 13.66 -3.16
C LYS A 337 5.39 13.65 -4.67
N ALA A 338 5.17 14.82 -5.27
CA ALA A 338 5.05 14.95 -6.73
C ALA A 338 6.30 14.46 -7.48
N LEU A 339 7.50 14.86 -7.04
CA LEU A 339 8.75 14.40 -7.64
C LEU A 339 8.95 12.88 -7.52
N LYS A 340 8.55 12.28 -6.39
CA LYS A 340 8.57 10.82 -6.20
C LYS A 340 7.63 10.11 -7.18
N VAL A 341 6.39 10.59 -7.32
CA VAL A 341 5.42 10.03 -8.28
C VAL A 341 5.94 10.14 -9.71
N LEU A 342 6.48 11.31 -10.09
CA LEU A 342 7.02 11.51 -11.44
C LEU A 342 8.21 10.60 -11.73
N ARG A 343 9.12 10.39 -10.76
CA ARG A 343 10.23 9.45 -10.91
C ARG A 343 9.73 8.03 -11.17
N ILE A 344 8.70 7.59 -10.44
CA ILE A 344 8.07 6.27 -10.61
C ILE A 344 7.48 6.13 -12.03
N CYS A 345 6.78 7.16 -12.52
CA CYS A 345 6.23 7.18 -13.87
C CYS A 345 7.32 7.20 -14.95
N GLU A 346 8.40 7.97 -14.76
CA GLU A 346 9.53 8.06 -15.70
C GLU A 346 10.29 6.73 -15.81
N GLN A 347 10.53 6.05 -14.69
CA GLN A 347 11.15 4.73 -14.67
C GLN A 347 10.33 3.69 -15.46
N ARG A 348 9.00 3.84 -15.48
CA ARG A 348 8.05 2.93 -16.16
C ARG A 348 7.60 3.44 -17.53
N GLN A 349 8.23 4.49 -18.06
CA GLN A 349 7.91 5.07 -19.38
C GLN A 349 6.44 5.52 -19.54
N MET A 350 5.81 5.96 -18.45
CA MET A 350 4.43 6.44 -18.41
C MET A 350 4.34 7.92 -18.83
N THR A 351 4.64 8.23 -20.09
CA THR A 351 4.83 9.61 -20.58
C THR A 351 3.57 10.47 -20.51
N GLU A 352 2.40 9.86 -20.72
CA GLU A 352 1.11 10.56 -20.68
C GLU A 352 0.76 10.98 -19.24
N GLN A 353 0.99 10.09 -18.27
CA GLN A 353 0.75 10.36 -16.86
C GLN A 353 1.75 11.41 -16.34
N VAL A 354 3.02 11.36 -16.75
CA VAL A 354 4.00 12.43 -16.45
C VAL A 354 3.49 13.79 -16.95
N ARG A 355 3.00 13.84 -18.19
CA ARG A 355 2.44 15.06 -18.78
C ARG A 355 1.22 15.56 -18.00
N SER A 356 0.28 14.67 -17.71
CA SER A 356 -0.95 14.94 -16.96
C SER A 356 -0.66 15.51 -15.56
N ILE A 357 0.20 14.82 -14.80
CA ILE A 357 0.62 15.23 -13.46
C ILE A 357 1.33 16.59 -13.49
N CYS A 358 2.26 16.81 -14.43
CA CYS A 358 2.95 18.08 -14.56
C CYS A 358 1.99 19.23 -14.89
N LYS A 359 0.96 19.02 -15.72
CA LYS A 359 -0.08 20.03 -16.00
C LYS A 359 -0.87 20.41 -14.75
N ILE A 360 -1.29 19.42 -13.95
CA ILE A 360 -2.01 19.66 -12.69
C ILE A 360 -1.15 20.48 -11.72
N LEU A 361 0.13 20.14 -11.58
CA LEU A 361 1.07 20.87 -10.73
C LEU A 361 1.32 22.30 -11.24
N ALA A 362 1.44 22.49 -12.55
CA ALA A 362 1.59 23.80 -13.16
C ALA A 362 0.37 24.69 -12.86
N MET A 363 -0.86 24.17 -13.05
CA MET A 363 -2.09 24.90 -12.71
C MET A 363 -2.17 25.26 -11.22
N LYS A 364 -1.80 24.33 -10.33
CA LYS A 364 -1.77 24.59 -8.88
C LYS A 364 -0.76 25.69 -8.52
N ALA A 365 0.41 25.70 -9.15
CA ALA A 365 1.43 26.72 -8.95
C ALA A 365 0.97 28.10 -9.45
N VAL A 366 0.29 28.17 -10.61
CA VAL A 366 -0.31 29.42 -11.14
C VAL A 366 -1.35 29.99 -10.18
N ARG A 367 -2.22 29.14 -9.59
CA ARG A 367 -3.22 29.55 -8.59
C ARG A 367 -2.58 30.09 -7.31
N ASN A 368 -1.46 29.52 -6.89
CA ASN A 368 -0.71 29.95 -5.71
C ASN A 368 0.26 31.13 -5.98
N ASN A 369 0.16 31.78 -7.15
CA ASN A 369 1.03 32.89 -7.58
C ASN A 369 2.54 32.56 -7.58
N ARG A 370 2.92 31.28 -7.78
CA ARG A 370 4.30 30.83 -7.90
C ARG A 370 4.63 30.61 -9.38
N LEU A 371 5.01 31.68 -10.07
CA LEU A 371 5.20 31.67 -11.52
C LEU A 371 6.42 30.83 -11.94
N GLY A 372 7.53 30.87 -11.19
CA GLY A 372 8.71 30.06 -11.49
C GLY A 372 8.38 28.56 -11.45
N SER A 373 7.77 28.08 -10.35
CA SER A 373 7.35 26.69 -10.26
C SER A 373 6.37 26.31 -11.38
N ALA A 374 5.41 27.18 -11.70
CA ALA A 374 4.46 26.94 -12.79
C ALA A 374 5.14 26.76 -14.15
N LEU A 375 6.14 27.60 -14.46
CA LEU A 375 6.91 27.52 -15.68
C LEU A 375 7.78 26.26 -15.74
N SER A 376 8.42 25.89 -14.63
CA SER A 376 9.20 24.66 -14.55
C SER A 376 8.34 23.42 -14.82
N TRP A 377 7.14 23.36 -14.26
CA TRP A 377 6.22 22.24 -14.48
C TRP A 377 5.65 22.21 -15.91
N SER A 378 5.39 23.37 -16.52
CA SER A 378 4.89 23.45 -17.90
C SER A 378 5.93 23.02 -18.93
N ILE A 379 7.20 23.37 -18.71
CA ILE A 379 8.33 22.91 -19.51
C ILE A 379 8.45 21.38 -19.43
N ARG A 380 8.38 20.81 -18.22
CA ARG A 380 8.43 19.36 -18.03
C ARG A 380 7.24 18.65 -18.67
N ALA A 381 6.05 19.26 -18.66
CA ALA A 381 4.87 18.77 -19.36
C ALA A 381 4.97 18.87 -20.90
N LYS A 382 5.94 19.63 -21.43
CA LYS A 382 6.04 20.02 -22.84
C LYS A 382 4.75 20.68 -23.36
N ASP A 383 4.09 21.47 -22.51
CA ASP A 383 2.86 22.19 -22.87
C ASP A 383 3.19 23.61 -23.34
N ALA A 384 3.33 23.80 -24.65
CA ALA A 384 3.68 25.08 -25.27
C ALA A 384 2.63 26.18 -25.02
N ALA A 385 1.35 25.82 -25.00
CA ALA A 385 0.26 26.77 -24.76
C ALA A 385 0.30 27.27 -23.31
N PHE A 386 0.47 26.36 -22.36
CA PHE A 386 0.59 26.73 -20.95
C PHE A 386 1.88 27.49 -20.64
N ALA A 387 3.01 27.11 -21.26
CA ALA A 387 4.26 27.86 -21.17
C ALA A 387 4.10 29.31 -21.68
N THR A 388 3.34 29.51 -22.75
CA THR A 388 3.00 30.84 -23.28
C THR A 388 2.19 31.65 -22.28
N LEU A 389 1.14 31.06 -21.69
CA LEU A 389 0.30 31.71 -20.69
C LEU A 389 1.10 32.16 -19.45
N VAL A 390 1.98 31.29 -18.94
CA VAL A 390 2.84 31.64 -17.79
C VAL A 390 3.85 32.72 -18.17
N SER A 391 4.44 32.64 -19.37
CA SER A 391 5.38 33.65 -19.87
C SER A 391 4.72 35.02 -20.01
N ASP A 392 3.47 35.08 -20.49
CA ASP A 392 2.70 36.33 -20.56
C ASP A 392 2.44 36.96 -19.21
N ARG A 393 2.23 36.13 -18.18
CA ARG A 393 2.06 36.62 -16.83
C ARG A 393 3.37 37.20 -16.26
N PHE A 394 4.52 36.57 -16.53
CA PHE A 394 5.83 37.14 -16.19
C PHE A 394 6.07 38.51 -16.84
N LEU A 395 5.72 38.66 -18.12
CA LEU A 395 5.88 39.92 -18.84
C LEU A 395 4.95 41.01 -18.30
N ARG A 396 3.71 40.65 -17.93
CA ARG A 396 2.77 41.58 -17.32
C ARG A 396 3.24 42.05 -15.94
N ASP A 397 3.67 41.12 -15.09
CA ASP A 397 4.24 41.44 -13.77
C ASP A 397 5.45 42.38 -13.91
N TYR A 398 6.27 42.18 -14.96
CA TYR A 398 7.37 43.09 -15.28
C TYR A 398 6.88 44.48 -15.71
N CYS A 399 5.86 44.59 -16.57
CA CYS A 399 5.30 45.89 -16.95
C CYS A 399 4.76 46.68 -15.75
N GLU A 400 4.17 45.99 -14.77
CA GLU A 400 3.58 46.62 -13.59
C GLU A 400 4.61 46.98 -12.52
N ARG A 401 5.65 46.16 -12.32
CA ARG A 401 6.60 46.29 -11.20
C ARG A 401 8.00 46.74 -11.60
N GLY A 402 8.36 46.61 -12.88
CA GLY A 402 9.70 46.91 -13.41
C GLY A 402 10.76 45.87 -13.05
N CYS A 403 10.40 44.70 -12.52
CA CYS A 403 11.34 43.65 -12.16
C CYS A 403 10.76 42.24 -12.38
N PHE A 404 11.64 41.26 -12.62
CA PHE A 404 11.26 39.86 -12.75
C PHE A 404 11.26 39.14 -11.40
N SER A 405 10.23 38.32 -11.19
CA SER A 405 10.20 37.29 -10.14
C SER A 405 11.04 36.07 -10.61
N ASP A 406 11.65 35.32 -9.68
CA ASP A 406 12.31 34.03 -9.95
C ASP A 406 13.39 34.05 -11.08
N LEU A 407 14.35 34.99 -10.98
CA LEU A 407 15.42 35.24 -11.97
C LEU A 407 16.23 33.98 -12.33
N ASP A 408 16.58 33.17 -11.33
CA ASP A 408 17.43 31.99 -11.50
C ASP A 408 16.83 30.95 -12.47
N LEU A 409 15.49 30.83 -12.51
CA LEU A 409 14.84 29.88 -13.41
C LEU A 409 14.90 30.36 -14.86
N ILE A 410 14.63 31.65 -15.09
CA ILE A 410 14.61 32.25 -16.43
C ILE A 410 16.04 32.24 -17.03
N ASP A 411 17.04 32.48 -16.18
CA ASP A 411 18.46 32.45 -16.57
C ASP A 411 18.94 31.04 -16.98
N ASN A 412 18.26 29.98 -16.51
CA ASN A 412 18.63 28.58 -16.74
C ASN A 412 17.67 27.80 -17.67
N LEU A 413 16.90 28.49 -18.53
CA LEU A 413 15.95 27.83 -19.45
C LEU A 413 16.64 26.95 -20.51
N GLY A 414 17.86 27.30 -20.95
CA GLY A 414 18.62 26.51 -21.93
C GLY A 414 17.81 26.17 -23.19
N PRO A 415 17.83 24.91 -23.68
CA PRO A 415 17.03 24.48 -24.84
C PRO A 415 15.51 24.58 -24.65
N ALA A 416 15.01 24.66 -23.41
CA ALA A 416 13.58 24.73 -23.13
C ALA A 416 12.92 26.03 -23.63
N MET A 417 13.73 27.06 -23.92
CA MET A 417 13.24 28.31 -24.53
C MET A 417 12.46 28.05 -25.81
N MET A 418 12.90 27.07 -26.60
CA MET A 418 12.29 26.72 -27.90
C MET A 418 10.91 26.06 -27.78
N LEU A 419 10.39 25.85 -26.57
CA LEU A 419 9.06 25.27 -26.36
C LEU A 419 7.95 26.21 -26.84
N SER A 420 8.13 27.52 -26.71
CA SER A 420 7.22 28.51 -27.28
C SER A 420 7.92 29.82 -27.62
N ASP A 421 7.38 30.53 -28.60
CA ASP A 421 7.89 31.85 -29.02
C ASP A 421 7.90 32.82 -27.83
N ARG A 422 6.83 32.84 -27.03
CA ARG A 422 6.71 33.73 -25.88
C ARG A 422 7.74 33.41 -24.78
N LEU A 423 8.04 32.14 -24.56
CA LEU A 423 9.09 31.72 -23.62
C LEU A 423 10.48 32.05 -24.17
N THR A 424 10.69 31.92 -25.48
CA THR A 424 11.92 32.37 -26.16
C THR A 424 12.13 33.87 -25.95
N PHE A 425 11.09 34.68 -26.16
CA PHE A 425 11.13 36.11 -25.91
C PHE A 425 11.49 36.42 -24.46
N LEU A 426 10.82 35.79 -23.49
CA LEU A 426 11.09 36.00 -22.06
C LEU A 426 12.56 35.71 -21.70
N GLY A 427 13.10 34.56 -22.13
CA GLY A 427 14.48 34.20 -21.85
C GLY A 427 15.50 35.13 -22.53
N LYS A 428 15.26 35.52 -23.79
CA LYS A 428 16.13 36.46 -24.52
C LYS A 428 16.07 37.88 -23.95
N TYR A 429 14.90 38.32 -23.52
CA TYR A 429 14.74 39.63 -22.91
C TYR A 429 15.41 39.69 -21.52
N ARG A 430 15.43 38.58 -20.78
CA ARG A 430 16.24 38.46 -19.57
C ARG A 430 17.74 38.47 -19.87
N GLU A 431 18.18 37.77 -20.93
CA GLU A 431 19.57 37.80 -21.41
C GLU A 431 20.03 39.23 -21.75
N PHE A 432 19.14 40.06 -22.33
CA PHE A 432 19.39 41.49 -22.54
C PHE A 432 19.73 42.23 -21.24
N HIS A 433 18.92 42.07 -20.19
CA HIS A 433 19.18 42.69 -18.89
C HIS A 433 20.50 42.25 -18.26
N ARG A 434 20.89 40.98 -18.45
CA ARG A 434 22.19 40.47 -18.01
C ARG A 434 23.34 41.15 -18.77
N LEU A 435 23.27 41.20 -20.10
CA LEU A 435 24.27 41.89 -20.94
C LEU A 435 24.38 43.38 -20.59
N TYR A 436 23.25 44.02 -20.30
CA TYR A 436 23.21 45.41 -19.84
C TYR A 436 23.90 45.58 -18.48
N GLY A 437 23.64 44.70 -17.52
CA GLY A 437 24.30 44.68 -16.21
C GLY A 437 25.81 44.45 -16.29
N ASP A 438 26.24 43.58 -17.21
CA ASP A 438 27.66 43.30 -17.50
C ASP A 438 28.36 44.42 -18.30
N LYS A 439 27.65 45.52 -18.60
CA LYS A 439 28.12 46.68 -19.39
C LYS A 439 28.49 46.33 -20.84
N ARG A 440 27.99 45.21 -21.37
CA ARG A 440 28.13 44.80 -22.77
C ARG A 440 27.04 45.46 -23.61
N PHE A 441 27.08 46.80 -23.69
CA PHE A 441 25.98 47.59 -24.23
C PHE A 441 25.70 47.37 -25.73
N VAL A 442 26.74 47.10 -26.53
CA VAL A 442 26.58 46.84 -27.98
C VAL A 442 25.83 45.53 -28.21
N ASP A 443 26.20 44.47 -27.50
CA ASP A 443 25.54 43.17 -27.59
C ASP A 443 24.10 43.22 -27.04
N ALA A 444 23.88 43.99 -25.97
CA ALA A 444 22.55 44.23 -25.43
C ALA A 444 21.66 44.97 -26.44
N ALA A 445 22.18 46.02 -27.08
CA ALA A 445 21.47 46.79 -28.09
C ALA A 445 21.09 45.94 -29.32
N SER A 446 22.01 45.09 -29.81
CA SER A 446 21.71 44.20 -30.94
C SER A 446 20.65 43.16 -30.58
N LEU A 447 20.70 42.61 -29.36
CA LEU A 447 19.71 41.64 -28.87
C LEU A 447 18.33 42.28 -28.70
N LEU A 448 18.26 43.49 -28.13
CA LEU A 448 17.01 44.23 -27.97
C LEU A 448 16.35 44.53 -29.32
N LEU A 449 17.14 45.00 -30.29
CA LEU A 449 16.66 45.23 -31.64
C LEU A 449 16.16 43.93 -32.30
N SER A 450 16.91 42.84 -32.15
CA SER A 450 16.51 41.52 -32.65
C SER A 450 15.19 41.05 -32.04
N LEU A 451 14.93 41.33 -30.76
CA LEU A 451 13.69 40.96 -30.10
C LEU A 451 12.48 41.74 -30.63
N MET A 452 12.68 43.00 -31.02
CA MET A 452 11.65 43.84 -31.62
C MET A 452 11.34 43.44 -33.07
N THR A 453 12.37 43.18 -33.87
CA THR A 453 12.22 42.89 -35.30
C THR A 453 11.77 41.45 -35.59
N SER A 454 12.07 40.50 -34.71
CA SER A 454 11.78 39.07 -34.90
C SER A 454 10.30 38.67 -34.77
N GLN A 455 9.38 39.61 -34.50
CA GLN A 455 7.93 39.36 -34.27
C GLN A 455 7.59 38.42 -33.09
N ILE A 456 8.58 37.99 -32.31
CA ILE A 456 8.39 37.10 -31.15
C ILE A 456 7.83 37.90 -29.95
N ALA A 457 8.14 39.20 -29.88
CA ALA A 457 7.70 40.09 -28.80
C ALA A 457 6.19 40.42 -28.88
N PRO A 458 5.43 40.26 -27.78
CA PRO A 458 4.07 40.78 -27.69
C PRO A 458 4.02 42.28 -27.99
N ARG A 459 3.08 42.70 -28.84
CA ARG A 459 2.88 44.12 -29.17
C ARG A 459 2.59 44.98 -27.94
N SER A 460 1.86 44.45 -26.96
CA SER A 460 1.61 45.12 -25.67
C SER A 460 2.88 45.41 -24.88
N PHE A 461 3.99 44.73 -25.17
CA PHE A 461 5.27 44.88 -24.49
C PHE A 461 6.26 45.76 -25.26
N TRP A 462 5.94 46.17 -26.49
CA TRP A 462 6.87 46.97 -27.31
C TRP A 462 7.17 48.35 -26.72
N MET A 463 6.19 49.00 -26.07
CA MET A 463 6.42 50.27 -25.38
C MET A 463 7.46 50.12 -24.26
N THR A 464 7.40 49.02 -23.52
CA THR A 464 8.38 48.69 -22.47
C THR A 464 9.77 48.44 -23.07
N LEU A 465 9.88 47.66 -24.15
CA LEU A 465 11.15 47.44 -24.86
C LEU A 465 11.80 48.74 -25.34
N LEU A 466 11.00 49.62 -25.94
CA LEU A 466 11.46 50.92 -26.42
C LEU A 466 11.90 51.81 -25.25
N THR A 467 11.16 51.80 -24.15
CA THR A 467 11.53 52.53 -22.93
C THR A 467 12.85 52.02 -22.36
N ASP A 468 13.08 50.70 -22.35
CA ASP A 468 14.36 50.11 -21.91
C ASP A 468 15.51 50.36 -22.88
N ALA A 469 15.23 50.75 -24.13
CA ALA A 469 16.25 51.22 -25.07
C ALA A 469 16.71 52.66 -24.77
N LEU A 470 15.91 53.48 -24.06
CA LEU A 470 16.24 54.89 -23.76
C LEU A 470 17.62 55.07 -23.11
N PRO A 471 17.99 54.32 -22.06
CA PRO A 471 19.29 54.49 -21.41
C PRO A 471 20.46 54.16 -22.34
N LEU A 472 20.26 53.28 -23.33
CA LEU A 472 21.27 52.93 -24.34
C LEU A 472 21.36 53.99 -25.43
N LEU A 473 20.22 54.58 -25.83
CA LEU A 473 20.16 55.68 -26.79
C LEU A 473 20.79 56.95 -26.25
N GLU A 474 20.70 57.23 -24.94
CA GLU A 474 21.24 58.45 -24.33
C GLU A 474 22.71 58.35 -23.87
N GLN A 475 23.37 57.19 -24.05
CA GLN A 475 24.79 57.06 -23.72
C GLN A 475 25.66 58.05 -24.48
N LYS A 476 26.80 58.44 -23.88
CA LYS A 476 27.77 59.34 -24.53
C LYS A 476 28.38 58.74 -25.79
N GLN A 477 28.57 57.42 -25.80
CA GLN A 477 29.03 56.68 -26.96
C GLN A 477 27.82 56.23 -27.77
N VAL A 478 27.89 56.38 -29.10
CA VAL A 478 26.91 55.83 -30.02
C VAL A 478 26.96 54.30 -29.95
N ILE A 479 25.89 53.70 -29.44
CA ILE A 479 25.71 52.25 -29.33
C ILE A 479 24.82 51.71 -30.45
N PHE A 480 23.72 52.40 -30.77
CA PHE A 480 22.89 52.08 -31.93
C PHE A 480 23.38 52.87 -33.16
N SER A 481 23.62 52.19 -34.26
CA SER A 481 23.94 52.79 -35.56
C SER A 481 22.76 53.58 -36.15
N ALA A 482 22.99 54.34 -37.22
CA ALA A 482 21.92 55.06 -37.91
C ALA A 482 20.82 54.08 -38.40
N GLU A 483 21.20 52.96 -39.03
CA GLU A 483 20.28 51.92 -39.51
C GLU A 483 19.45 51.31 -38.37
N GLN A 484 20.11 50.93 -37.26
CA GLN A 484 19.42 50.37 -36.10
C GLN A 484 18.47 51.38 -35.44
N THR A 485 18.84 52.67 -35.45
CA THR A 485 17.98 53.75 -34.94
C THR A 485 16.76 53.97 -35.83
N TYR A 486 16.90 53.84 -37.15
CA TYR A 486 15.78 53.88 -38.10
C TYR A 486 14.78 52.73 -37.87
N GLU A 487 15.26 51.52 -37.62
CA GLU A 487 14.38 50.38 -37.32
C GLU A 487 13.60 50.58 -36.00
N LEU A 488 14.25 51.08 -34.94
CA LEU A 488 13.56 51.43 -33.70
C LEU A 488 12.52 52.53 -33.90
N LEU A 489 12.83 53.54 -34.72
CA LEU A 489 11.89 54.60 -35.08
C LEU A 489 10.69 54.04 -35.85
N ARG A 490 10.91 53.09 -36.77
CA ARG A 490 9.83 52.42 -37.49
C ARG A 490 8.91 51.67 -36.52
N CYS A 491 9.47 50.93 -35.57
CA CYS A 491 8.68 50.23 -34.55
C CYS A 491 7.88 51.20 -33.66
N LEU A 492 8.45 52.37 -33.31
CA LEU A 492 7.75 53.40 -32.54
C LEU A 492 6.58 54.01 -33.33
N GLU A 493 6.77 54.30 -34.61
CA GLU A 493 5.71 54.84 -35.46
C GLU A 493 4.61 53.81 -35.73
N ASP A 494 4.95 52.52 -35.90
CA ASP A 494 3.98 51.43 -36.03
C ASP A 494 3.07 51.29 -34.78
N LEU A 495 3.59 51.60 -33.59
CA LEU A 495 2.80 51.66 -32.35
C LEU A 495 1.92 52.90 -32.31
N ALA A 496 2.48 54.06 -32.67
CA ALA A 496 1.77 55.34 -32.63
C ALA A 496 0.63 55.42 -33.66
N SER A 497 0.79 54.79 -34.84
CA SER A 497 -0.15 54.88 -35.95
C SER A 497 -1.41 54.02 -35.80
N ARG A 498 -1.45 53.09 -34.82
CA ARG A 498 -2.51 52.08 -34.68
C ARG A 498 -3.44 52.28 -33.48
N ARG A 499 -3.39 53.43 -32.80
CA ARG A 499 -4.35 53.77 -31.75
C ARG A 499 -5.79 53.68 -32.30
N PRO A 500 -6.68 52.85 -31.75
CA PRO A 500 -8.07 52.82 -32.18
C PRO A 500 -8.73 54.14 -31.80
N VAL A 501 -9.15 54.89 -32.82
CA VAL A 501 -10.08 56.01 -32.65
C VAL A 501 -11.45 55.41 -32.35
N HIS A 502 -11.85 55.16 -31.09
CA HIS A 502 -13.27 55.05 -30.70
C HIS A 502 -13.50 54.98 -29.17
N GLY A 503 -14.50 55.78 -28.71
CA GLY A 503 -15.22 55.66 -27.43
C GLY A 503 -14.89 56.78 -26.44
N GLU A 504 -15.90 57.43 -25.84
CA GLU A 504 -15.71 58.45 -24.78
C GLU A 504 -14.81 57.90 -23.65
N PRO A 505 -13.70 58.57 -23.31
CA PRO A 505 -12.74 58.03 -22.35
C PRO A 505 -13.16 58.30 -20.90
N ASP A 506 -13.02 57.28 -20.05
CA ASP A 506 -13.10 57.42 -18.59
C ASP A 506 -11.94 58.28 -18.05
N ALA A 507 -12.13 58.96 -16.92
CA ALA A 507 -11.12 59.88 -16.35
C ALA A 507 -9.75 59.21 -16.05
N GLN A 508 -9.72 57.89 -15.85
CA GLN A 508 -8.49 57.11 -15.68
C GLN A 508 -7.78 56.80 -17.01
N GLN A 509 -8.51 56.64 -18.11
CA GLN A 509 -7.93 56.42 -19.44
C GLN A 509 -7.21 57.68 -19.96
N LEU A 510 -7.73 58.86 -19.62
CA LEU A 510 -7.12 60.15 -19.99
C LEU A 510 -5.73 60.36 -19.34
N GLN A 511 -5.54 59.93 -18.08
CA GLN A 511 -4.24 60.06 -17.40
C GLN A 511 -3.20 59.07 -17.93
N ASP A 512 -3.61 57.83 -18.21
CA ASP A 512 -2.70 56.84 -18.80
C ASP A 512 -2.31 57.22 -20.24
N ASP A 513 -3.23 57.79 -21.02
CA ASP A 513 -2.95 58.32 -22.36
C ASP A 513 -1.95 59.49 -22.35
N ASP A 514 -2.04 60.40 -21.36
CA ASP A 514 -1.08 61.49 -21.17
C ASP A 514 0.32 60.99 -20.79
N ILE A 515 0.41 59.93 -19.98
CA ILE A 515 1.70 59.30 -19.62
C ILE A 515 2.32 58.59 -20.82
N GLU A 516 1.52 57.85 -21.60
CA GLU A 516 2.01 57.17 -22.80
C GLU A 516 2.43 58.15 -23.90
N THR A 517 1.68 59.23 -24.13
CA THR A 517 2.07 60.27 -25.09
C THR A 517 3.38 60.93 -24.70
N THR A 518 3.57 61.23 -23.41
CA THR A 518 4.86 61.74 -22.89
C THR A 518 6.00 60.75 -23.13
N LYS A 519 5.79 59.44 -22.93
CA LYS A 519 6.79 58.40 -23.24
C LYS A 519 7.15 58.37 -24.72
N VAL A 520 6.16 58.46 -25.61
CA VAL A 520 6.37 58.49 -27.07
C VAL A 520 7.20 59.72 -27.47
N GLU A 521 6.92 60.89 -26.92
CA GLU A 521 7.69 62.12 -27.21
C GLU A 521 9.15 62.01 -26.73
N MET A 522 9.37 61.47 -25.51
CA MET A 522 10.71 61.21 -24.99
C MET A 522 11.50 60.24 -25.87
N LEU A 523 10.84 59.19 -26.36
CA LEU A 523 11.43 58.21 -27.29
C LEU A 523 11.80 58.86 -28.63
N ARG A 524 10.90 59.66 -29.22
CA ARG A 524 11.19 60.40 -30.47
C ARG A 524 12.40 61.33 -30.32
N LEU A 525 12.47 62.06 -29.20
CA LEU A 525 13.59 62.97 -28.93
C LEU A 525 14.92 62.22 -28.79
N SER A 526 14.92 61.11 -28.03
CA SER A 526 16.11 60.31 -27.79
C SER A 526 16.61 59.62 -29.05
N LEU A 527 15.71 59.09 -29.87
CA LEU A 527 16.01 58.51 -31.17
C LEU A 527 16.59 59.56 -32.13
N ALA A 528 16.00 60.76 -32.22
CA ALA A 528 16.52 61.84 -33.06
C ALA A 528 17.93 62.29 -32.64
N ARG A 529 18.18 62.38 -31.32
CA ARG A 529 19.51 62.71 -30.77
C ARG A 529 20.53 61.61 -31.03
N ASN A 530 20.17 60.34 -30.91
CA ASN A 530 21.07 59.24 -31.24
C ASN A 530 21.36 59.20 -32.75
N LEU A 531 20.34 59.37 -33.59
CA LEU A 531 20.48 59.38 -35.04
C LEU A 531 21.44 60.48 -35.51
N ALA A 532 21.30 61.71 -34.98
CA ALA A 532 22.21 62.80 -35.29
C ALA A 532 23.66 62.47 -34.90
N ARG A 533 23.88 61.87 -33.72
CA ARG A 533 25.22 61.47 -33.25
C ARG A 533 25.79 60.29 -34.06
N ALA A 534 24.95 59.32 -34.43
CA ALA A 534 25.34 58.17 -35.23
C ALA A 534 25.78 58.59 -36.62
N ILE A 535 24.99 59.43 -37.31
CA ILE A 535 25.34 59.95 -38.64
C ILE A 535 26.66 60.72 -38.61
N ILE A 536 26.88 61.57 -37.60
CA ILE A 536 28.15 62.31 -37.46
C ILE A 536 29.32 61.34 -37.27
N LYS A 537 29.18 60.33 -36.41
CA LYS A 537 30.24 59.35 -36.10
C LYS A 537 30.54 58.41 -37.26
N GLU A 538 29.51 57.90 -37.93
CA GLU A 538 29.63 57.00 -39.09
C GLU A 538 30.20 57.76 -40.29
N GLY A 539 29.68 58.96 -40.57
CA GLY A 539 30.17 59.82 -41.65
C GLY A 539 31.57 60.39 -41.42
N SER A 540 32.08 60.41 -40.17
CA SER A 540 33.47 60.77 -39.88
C SER A 540 34.44 59.57 -39.90
N LEU A 541 33.94 58.34 -39.82
CA LEU A 541 34.72 57.12 -39.99
C LEU A 541 34.88 56.70 -41.46
N GLU A 542 33.91 57.00 -42.34
CA GLU A 542 34.04 56.75 -43.78
C GLU A 542 35.01 57.70 -44.50
N GLY A 543 35.46 58.76 -43.82
CA GLY A 543 36.41 59.76 -44.33
C GLY A 543 37.84 59.65 -43.80
N SER A 544 38.24 58.55 -43.15
CA SER A 544 39.60 58.35 -42.59
C SER A 544 40.09 56.91 -42.64
#